data_AF-A0A9P4TMP3-F1
#
_entry.id   AF-A0A9P4TMP3-F1
#
_cell.length_a   1.000
_cell.length_b   1.000
_cell.length_c   1.000
_cell.angle_alpha   90.00
_cell.angle_beta   90.00
_cell.angle_gamma   90.00
#
_symmetry.space_group_name_H-M   'P 1'
#
loop_
_entity.id
_entity.type
_entity.pdbx_description
1 polymer ?
#
loop_
_entity_poly.entity_id
_entity_poly.type
_entity_poly.pdbx_seq_one_letter_code
_entity_poly.pdbx_strand_id
1 'polypeptide(L)'
;RLNLQFFLWKDLLRFNLHPDITKSLGPHARITDVATGTGVWMVDLARELPSTTILHDFDIDLGQYPPAEGFPCNVHISNWGMFTPPPSELVGKFDVVHLRLATLVIKNNNPTTIISNVAQLLRLGGYRQWDEIDTEGLYIDTPASVDFEAVSKLFR
;
A
#
# COMPACT_ATOMS: atom_id res chain seq x y z
N ARG A 1 13.01 4.21 -8.64
CA ARG A 1 12.63 5.02 -7.46
C ARG A 1 11.91 4.18 -6.40
N LEU A 2 10.74 3.59 -6.71
CA LEU A 2 9.91 2.86 -5.73
C LEU A 2 10.63 1.70 -5.03
N ASN A 3 11.38 0.88 -5.77
CA ASN A 3 12.13 -0.23 -5.15
C ASN A 3 13.21 0.24 -4.17
N LEU A 4 13.91 1.35 -4.47
CA LEU A 4 14.88 1.92 -3.54
C LEU A 4 14.20 2.42 -2.25
N GLN A 5 13.06 3.11 -2.39
CA GLN A 5 12.27 3.52 -1.23
C GLN A 5 11.84 2.31 -0.39
N PHE A 6 11.44 1.22 -1.03
CA PHE A 6 11.14 -0.03 -0.34
C PHE A 6 12.32 -0.57 0.48
N PHE A 7 13.51 -0.70 -0.12
CA PHE A 7 14.67 -1.23 0.61
C PHE A 7 15.10 -0.34 1.77
N LEU A 8 15.07 0.99 1.59
CA LEU A 8 15.34 1.93 2.69
C LEU A 8 14.34 1.78 3.83
N TRP A 9 13.05 1.62 3.51
CA TRP A 9 12.00 1.41 4.49
C TRP A 9 12.17 0.10 5.26
N LYS A 10 12.47 -0.99 4.53
CA LYS A 10 12.73 -2.31 5.09
C LYS A 10 13.95 -2.29 6.00
N ASP A 11 15.02 -1.59 5.60
CA ASP A 11 16.20 -1.41 6.44
C ASP A 11 15.94 -0.55 7.68
N LEU A 12 15.04 0.43 7.60
CA LEU A 12 14.67 1.24 8.75
C LEU A 12 13.82 0.45 9.76
N LEU A 13 12.74 -0.17 9.29
CA LEU A 13 11.77 -0.85 10.16
C LEU A 13 12.21 -2.25 10.58
N ARG A 14 13.03 -2.92 9.77
CA ARG A 14 13.45 -4.32 9.97
C ARG A 14 12.31 -5.34 9.95
N PHE A 15 11.13 -4.96 9.46
CA PHE A 15 9.99 -5.84 9.25
C PHE A 15 9.17 -5.42 8.02
N ASN A 16 8.42 -6.35 7.40
CA ASN A 16 7.38 -6.00 6.42
C ASN A 16 6.04 -5.79 7.13
N LEU A 17 5.66 -6.74 7.99
CA LEU A 17 4.51 -6.63 8.88
C LEU A 17 4.98 -6.40 10.31
N HIS A 18 4.28 -5.52 11.03
CA HIS A 18 4.59 -5.29 12.45
C HIS A 18 4.62 -6.62 13.21
N PRO A 19 5.61 -6.88 14.08
CA PRO A 19 5.79 -8.19 14.71
C PRO A 19 4.56 -8.73 15.43
N ASP A 20 3.74 -7.85 16.02
CA ASP A 20 2.50 -8.26 16.69
C ASP A 20 1.39 -8.67 15.73
N ILE A 21 1.35 -8.11 14.52
CA ILE A 21 0.47 -8.59 13.45
C ILE A 21 0.93 -10.00 13.09
N THR A 22 2.20 -10.18 12.75
CA THR A 22 2.76 -11.49 12.35
C THR A 22 2.48 -12.60 13.36
N LYS A 23 2.65 -12.33 14.67
CA LYS A 23 2.35 -13.30 15.74
C LYS A 23 0.88 -13.75 15.78
N SER A 24 -0.04 -12.91 15.30
CA SER A 24 -1.48 -13.18 15.32
C SER A 24 -2.00 -13.85 14.04
N LEU A 25 -1.19 -13.94 12.98
CA LEU A 25 -1.61 -14.49 11.71
C LEU A 25 -1.58 -16.03 11.71
N GLY A 26 -2.63 -16.62 11.15
CA GLY A 26 -2.67 -18.05 10.84
C GLY A 26 -2.00 -18.37 9.49
N PRO A 27 -1.76 -19.66 9.19
CA PRO A 27 -1.08 -20.08 7.96
C PRO A 27 -1.88 -19.79 6.67
N HIS A 28 -3.18 -19.52 6.77
CA HIS A 28 -4.07 -19.20 5.64
C HIS A 28 -4.53 -17.74 5.66
N ALA A 29 -3.72 -16.85 6.27
CA ALA A 29 -4.04 -15.43 6.33
C ALA A 29 -4.22 -14.85 4.91
N ARG A 30 -5.09 -13.85 4.79
CA ARG A 30 -5.31 -13.08 3.57
C ARG A 30 -4.80 -11.67 3.77
N ILE A 31 -3.80 -11.28 3.01
CA ILE A 31 -3.11 -9.99 3.16
C ILE A 31 -3.20 -9.26 1.84
N THR A 32 -3.43 -7.95 1.91
CA THR A 32 -3.42 -7.10 0.73
C THR A 32 -2.56 -5.87 0.91
N ASP A 33 -1.92 -5.44 -0.16
CA ASP A 33 -1.26 -4.15 -0.29
C ASP A 33 -2.05 -3.29 -1.30
N VAL A 34 -2.23 -2.01 -0.97
CA VAL A 34 -3.03 -1.07 -1.76
C VAL A 34 -2.16 0.11 -2.18
N ALA A 35 -2.26 0.51 -3.45
CA ALA A 35 -1.35 1.48 -4.09
C ALA A 35 0.11 0.98 -4.09
N THR A 36 0.27 -0.29 -4.43
CA THR A 36 1.51 -1.09 -4.38
C THR A 36 2.66 -0.58 -5.28
N GLY A 37 2.35 0.18 -6.32
CA GLY A 37 3.27 0.64 -7.36
C GLY A 37 3.90 -0.50 -8.15
N THR A 38 5.00 -1.05 -7.63
CA THR A 38 5.80 -2.10 -8.33
C THR A 38 5.49 -3.51 -7.84
N GLY A 39 4.67 -3.66 -6.79
CA GLY A 39 4.43 -4.95 -6.12
C GLY A 39 5.62 -5.48 -5.30
N VAL A 40 6.73 -4.73 -5.20
CA VAL A 40 7.97 -5.21 -4.56
C VAL A 40 7.79 -5.61 -3.09
N TRP A 41 6.92 -4.91 -2.35
CA TRP A 41 6.65 -5.23 -0.96
C TRP A 41 5.97 -6.59 -0.83
N MET A 42 5.01 -6.90 -1.70
CA MET A 42 4.30 -8.17 -1.67
C MET A 42 5.20 -9.34 -2.07
N VAL A 43 6.06 -9.15 -3.06
CA VAL A 43 7.06 -10.15 -3.44
C VAL A 43 8.02 -10.45 -2.28
N ASP A 44 8.47 -9.41 -1.57
CA ASP A 44 9.35 -9.61 -0.41
C ASP A 44 8.62 -10.29 0.76
N LEU A 45 7.39 -9.86 1.06
CA LEU A 45 6.56 -10.47 2.10
C LEU A 45 6.25 -11.95 1.82
N ALA A 46 5.99 -12.31 0.56
CA ALA A 46 5.72 -13.69 0.17
C ALA A 46 6.85 -14.66 0.53
N ARG A 47 8.09 -14.17 0.66
CA ARG A 47 9.27 -14.97 1.06
C ARG A 47 9.33 -15.25 2.56
N GLU A 48 8.60 -14.47 3.35
CA GLU A 48 8.57 -14.55 4.83
C GLU A 48 7.37 -15.36 5.34
N LEU A 49 6.38 -15.61 4.48
CA LEU A 49 5.12 -16.24 4.86
C LEU A 49 4.97 -17.65 4.26
N PRO A 50 4.16 -18.53 4.88
CA PRO A 50 3.80 -19.81 4.28
C PRO A 50 3.14 -19.61 2.92
N SER A 51 3.41 -20.51 1.97
CA SER A 51 2.80 -20.51 0.63
C SER A 51 1.27 -20.70 0.64
N THR A 52 0.70 -21.06 1.79
CA THR A 52 -0.74 -21.15 2.03
C THR A 52 -1.40 -19.79 2.31
N THR A 53 -0.60 -18.74 2.52
CA THR A 53 -1.08 -17.36 2.67
C THR A 53 -1.59 -16.84 1.33
N ILE A 54 -2.73 -16.18 1.31
CA ILE A 54 -3.25 -15.52 0.10
C ILE A 54 -2.82 -14.06 0.11
N LEU A 55 -2.11 -13.66 -0.93
CA LEU A 55 -1.56 -12.32 -1.10
C LEU A 55 -2.25 -11.64 -2.27
N HIS A 56 -2.71 -10.40 -2.08
CA HIS A 56 -3.45 -9.67 -3.12
C HIS A 56 -2.98 -8.23 -3.23
N ASP A 57 -2.40 -7.87 -4.36
CA ASP A 57 -1.98 -6.51 -4.67
C ASP A 57 -3.03 -5.74 -5.47
N PHE A 58 -3.19 -4.46 -5.11
CA PHE A 58 -3.98 -3.50 -5.86
C PHE A 58 -3.17 -2.26 -6.28
N ASP A 59 -3.21 -1.94 -7.56
CA ASP A 59 -2.78 -0.65 -8.08
C ASP A 59 -3.69 -0.18 -9.23
N ILE A 60 -3.72 1.12 -9.48
CA ILE A 60 -4.42 1.70 -10.63
C ILE A 60 -3.57 1.57 -11.92
N ASP A 61 -2.26 1.42 -11.79
CA ASP A 61 -1.32 1.23 -12.89
C ASP A 61 -0.47 -0.02 -12.64
N LEU A 62 -0.70 -1.06 -13.44
CA LEU A 62 0.05 -2.31 -13.38
C LEU A 62 1.30 -2.29 -14.29
N GLY A 63 1.57 -1.18 -15.00
CA GLY A 63 2.68 -1.08 -15.94
C GLY A 63 4.06 -1.09 -15.28
N GLN A 64 4.13 -0.93 -13.96
CA GLN A 64 5.37 -1.00 -13.18
C GLN A 64 5.65 -2.38 -12.57
N TYR A 65 4.74 -3.34 -12.77
CA TYR A 65 4.91 -4.70 -12.28
C TYR A 65 5.92 -5.47 -13.14
N PRO A 66 6.70 -6.38 -12.53
CA PRO A 66 7.43 -7.37 -13.32
C PRO A 66 6.46 -8.30 -14.06
N PRO A 67 6.94 -9.07 -15.05
CA PRO A 67 6.14 -10.10 -15.72
C PRO A 67 5.48 -11.04 -14.70
N ALA A 68 4.29 -11.54 -15.03
CA ALA A 68 3.48 -12.35 -14.12
C ALA A 68 4.22 -13.62 -13.65
N GLU A 69 5.10 -14.17 -14.49
CA GLU A 69 5.95 -15.32 -14.17
C GLU A 69 6.94 -15.05 -13.03
N GLY A 70 7.16 -13.77 -12.69
CA GLY A 70 7.99 -13.34 -11.57
C GLY A 70 7.31 -13.43 -10.20
N PHE A 71 6.01 -13.73 -10.15
CA PHE A 71 5.24 -13.79 -8.90
C PHE A 71 5.00 -15.22 -8.42
N PRO A 72 5.07 -15.48 -7.10
CA PRO A 72 4.60 -16.73 -6.51
C PRO A 72 3.12 -16.99 -6.83
N CYS A 73 2.74 -18.27 -6.95
CA CYS A 73 1.36 -18.66 -7.29
C CYS A 73 0.28 -18.19 -6.29
N ASN A 74 0.68 -17.81 -5.08
CA ASN A 74 -0.20 -17.31 -4.03
C ASN A 74 -0.32 -15.77 -4.01
N VAL A 75 0.29 -15.08 -4.98
CA VAL A 75 0.13 -13.64 -5.19
C VAL A 75 -0.83 -13.37 -6.34
N HIS A 76 -1.87 -12.59 -6.05
CA HIS A 76 -2.85 -12.11 -7.01
C HIS A 76 -2.67 -10.62 -7.22
N ILE A 77 -2.84 -10.16 -8.46
CA ILE A 77 -2.68 -8.75 -8.82
C ILE A 77 -3.98 -8.29 -9.46
N SER A 78 -4.46 -7.11 -9.09
CA SER A 78 -5.70 -6.57 -9.66
C SER A 78 -5.63 -5.07 -9.84
N ASN A 79 -6.27 -4.59 -10.91
CA ASN A 79 -6.41 -3.17 -11.14
C ASN A 79 -7.56 -2.63 -10.28
N TRP A 80 -7.25 -1.81 -9.27
CA TRP A 80 -8.24 -1.15 -8.43
C TRP A 80 -7.66 0.11 -7.79
N GLY A 81 -8.50 1.14 -7.66
CA GLY A 81 -8.14 2.41 -7.05
C GLY A 81 -8.80 2.62 -5.70
N MET A 82 -8.00 2.93 -4.69
CA MET A 82 -8.47 3.13 -3.31
C MET A 82 -9.48 4.28 -3.09
N PHE A 83 -9.69 5.14 -4.10
CA PHE A 83 -10.70 6.20 -4.07
C PHE A 83 -12.09 5.74 -4.53
N THR A 84 -12.21 4.54 -5.11
CA THR A 84 -13.49 3.95 -5.49
C THR A 84 -13.88 2.84 -4.51
N PRO A 85 -15.18 2.51 -4.37
CA PRO A 85 -15.60 1.41 -3.53
C PRO A 85 -14.86 0.11 -3.91
N PRO A 86 -14.47 -0.73 -2.93
CA PRO A 86 -13.83 -1.99 -3.22
C PRO A 86 -14.81 -2.95 -3.94
N PRO A 87 -14.30 -3.86 -4.77
CA PRO A 87 -15.10 -4.94 -5.33
C PRO A 87 -15.81 -5.73 -4.21
N SER A 88 -17.09 -6.05 -4.40
CA SER A 88 -17.95 -6.59 -3.34
C SER A 88 -17.49 -7.95 -2.83
N GLU A 89 -16.84 -8.74 -3.68
CA GLU A 89 -16.25 -10.03 -3.38
C GLU A 89 -15.03 -9.95 -2.44
N LEU A 90 -14.43 -8.76 -2.33
CA LEU A 90 -13.25 -8.47 -1.51
C LEU A 90 -13.58 -7.80 -0.17
N VAL A 91 -14.84 -7.42 0.05
CA VAL A 91 -15.30 -6.84 1.31
C VAL A 91 -15.21 -7.87 2.44
N GLY A 92 -14.60 -7.46 3.56
CA GLY A 92 -14.49 -8.27 4.77
C GLY A 92 -13.57 -9.50 4.63
N LYS A 93 -12.63 -9.48 3.69
CA LYS A 93 -11.84 -10.66 3.30
C LYS A 93 -10.44 -10.71 3.87
N PHE A 94 -9.85 -9.58 4.24
CA PHE A 94 -8.44 -9.49 4.55
C PHE A 94 -8.18 -9.44 6.05
N ASP A 95 -7.23 -10.24 6.51
CA ASP A 95 -6.65 -10.19 7.85
C ASP A 95 -5.79 -8.94 8.03
N VAL A 96 -5.11 -8.52 6.95
CA VAL A 96 -4.26 -7.33 6.93
C VAL A 96 -4.47 -6.55 5.64
N VAL A 97 -4.67 -5.24 5.76
CA VAL A 97 -4.56 -4.30 4.65
C VAL A 97 -3.38 -3.38 4.93
N HIS A 98 -2.39 -3.41 4.06
CA HIS A 98 -1.21 -2.57 4.08
C HIS A 98 -1.37 -1.40 3.10
N LEU A 99 -0.90 -0.22 3.51
CA LEU A 99 -0.70 0.95 2.66
C LEU A 99 0.61 1.63 3.05
N ARG A 100 1.29 2.22 2.07
CA ARG A 100 2.49 3.00 2.34
C ARG A 100 2.61 4.23 1.45
N LEU A 101 3.00 5.36 2.03
CA LEU A 101 3.20 6.63 1.31
C LEU A 101 1.96 7.10 0.54
N ALA A 102 0.77 6.73 1.01
CA ALA A 102 -0.52 7.08 0.41
C ALA A 102 -0.92 8.53 0.71
N THR A 103 -0.36 9.16 1.75
CA THR A 103 -0.67 10.55 2.15
C THR A 103 -0.41 11.54 1.02
N LEU A 104 0.60 11.29 0.18
CA LEU A 104 0.97 12.16 -0.93
C LEU A 104 -0.08 12.26 -2.04
N VAL A 105 -1.04 11.33 -2.10
CA VAL A 105 -2.12 11.35 -3.09
C VAL A 105 -3.45 11.79 -2.50
N ILE A 106 -3.48 12.15 -1.21
CA ILE A 106 -4.70 12.61 -0.53
C ILE A 106 -5.00 14.05 -0.94
N LYS A 107 -6.13 14.23 -1.63
CA LYS A 107 -6.60 15.55 -2.06
C LYS A 107 -7.33 16.27 -0.94
N ASN A 108 -7.20 17.59 -0.92
CA ASN A 108 -7.93 18.49 0.00
C ASN A 108 -7.76 18.13 1.48
N ASN A 109 -6.64 17.49 1.85
CA ASN A 109 -6.37 17.00 3.20
C ASN A 109 -7.51 16.12 3.76
N ASN A 110 -8.20 15.35 2.90
CA ASN A 110 -9.34 14.53 3.28
C ASN A 110 -9.07 13.03 3.03
N PRO A 111 -8.64 12.28 4.07
CA PRO A 111 -8.35 10.84 3.94
C PRO A 111 -9.59 9.96 4.01
N THR A 112 -10.78 10.52 4.23
CA THR A 112 -12.00 9.77 4.62
C THR A 112 -12.34 8.66 3.62
N THR A 113 -12.27 8.94 2.32
CA THR A 113 -12.60 7.96 1.28
C THR A 113 -11.66 6.77 1.30
N ILE A 114 -10.35 7.00 1.38
CA ILE A 114 -9.35 5.92 1.44
C ILE A 114 -9.56 5.10 2.70
N ILE A 115 -9.67 5.76 3.86
CA ILE A 115 -9.90 5.07 5.14
C ILE A 115 -11.15 4.20 5.08
N SER A 116 -12.25 4.72 4.53
CA SER A 116 -13.52 4.01 4.40
C SER A 116 -13.42 2.80 3.47
N ASN A 117 -12.81 2.95 2.30
CA ASN A 117 -12.67 1.87 1.32
C ASN A 117 -11.72 0.78 1.81
N VAL A 118 -10.58 1.17 2.41
CA VAL A 118 -9.63 0.24 3.04
C VAL A 118 -10.28 -0.50 4.21
N ALA A 119 -11.06 0.19 5.04
CA ALA A 119 -11.74 -0.45 6.17
C ALA A 119 -12.75 -1.52 5.73
N GLN A 120 -13.41 -1.33 4.58
CA GLN A 120 -14.33 -2.32 4.03
C GLN A 120 -13.64 -3.63 3.60
N LEU A 121 -12.36 -3.59 3.22
CA LEU A 121 -11.60 -4.79 2.86
C LEU A 121 -11.31 -5.70 4.08
N LEU A 122 -11.20 -5.10 5.27
CA LEU A 122 -10.83 -5.82 6.49
C LEU A 122 -11.96 -6.70 6.99
N ARG A 123 -11.63 -7.95 7.34
CA ARG A 123 -12.52 -8.75 8.19
C ARG A 123 -12.63 -8.12 9.58
N LEU A 124 -13.64 -8.53 10.35
CA LEU A 124 -13.75 -8.13 11.75
C LEU A 124 -12.49 -8.56 12.53
N GLY A 125 -11.86 -7.61 13.21
CA GLY A 125 -10.60 -7.81 13.95
C GLY A 125 -9.36 -7.91 13.07
N GLY A 126 -9.43 -7.55 11.79
CA GLY A 126 -8.26 -7.41 10.92
C GLY A 126 -7.44 -6.16 11.23
N TYR A 127 -6.21 -6.12 10.72
CA TYR A 127 -5.26 -5.04 10.95
C TYR A 127 -5.12 -4.14 9.72
N ARG A 128 -5.11 -2.83 9.95
CA ARG A 128 -4.59 -1.88 8.98
C ARG A 128 -3.17 -1.49 9.37
N GLN A 129 -2.20 -1.81 8.53
CA GLN A 129 -0.85 -1.27 8.67
C GLN A 129 -0.70 -0.13 7.66
N TRP A 130 -0.46 1.08 8.15
CA TRP A 130 -0.28 2.25 7.30
C TRP A 130 1.05 2.89 7.63
N ASP A 131 2.00 2.74 6.72
CA ASP A 131 3.37 3.20 6.88
C ASP A 131 3.56 4.56 6.19
N GLU A 132 3.87 5.60 6.96
CA GLU A 132 4.08 6.96 6.46
C GLU A 132 5.37 7.57 6.98
N ILE A 133 5.86 8.55 6.22
CA ILE A 133 6.84 9.49 6.75
C ILE A 133 6.11 10.50 7.61
N ASP A 134 6.74 10.89 8.71
CA ASP A 134 6.30 12.09 9.41
C ASP A 134 6.50 13.29 8.48
N THR A 135 5.39 13.91 8.08
CA THR A 135 5.37 15.10 7.24
C THR A 135 5.18 16.37 8.06
N GLU A 136 5.12 16.28 9.39
CA GLU A 136 5.04 17.44 10.26
C GLU A 136 6.27 18.33 10.06
N GLY A 137 6.03 19.62 9.79
CA GLY A 137 7.09 20.59 9.52
C GLY A 137 7.72 20.50 8.12
N LEU A 138 7.24 19.62 7.24
CA LEU A 138 7.72 19.52 5.86
C LEU A 138 6.96 20.52 4.98
N TYR A 139 7.64 21.57 4.56
CA TYR A 139 7.11 22.58 3.64
C TYR A 139 8.02 22.70 2.41
N ILE A 140 7.41 22.99 1.26
CA ILE A 140 8.15 23.34 0.06
C ILE A 140 8.27 24.86 0.05
N ASP A 141 9.48 25.37 0.27
CA ASP A 141 9.77 26.79 0.08
C ASP A 141 10.05 27.06 -1.39
N THR A 142 9.37 28.04 -1.97
CA THR A 142 9.56 28.43 -3.37
C THR A 142 10.42 29.68 -3.44
N PRO A 143 11.51 29.68 -4.23
CA PRO A 143 12.20 30.92 -4.55
C PRO A 143 11.21 31.87 -5.24
N ALA A 144 11.12 33.12 -4.78
CA ALA A 144 10.15 34.11 -5.25
C ALA A 144 10.18 34.41 -6.76
N SER A 145 11.20 33.92 -7.48
CA SER A 145 11.47 34.22 -8.88
C SER A 145 10.97 33.19 -9.89
N VAL A 146 10.27 32.14 -9.46
CA VAL A 146 9.81 31.06 -10.36
C VAL A 146 8.28 30.98 -10.34
N ASP A 147 7.66 31.13 -11.51
CA ASP A 147 6.23 30.91 -11.69
C ASP A 147 5.95 29.41 -11.79
N PHE A 148 4.97 28.94 -11.01
CA PHE A 148 4.81 27.52 -10.65
C PHE A 148 3.43 26.98 -11.05
N GLU A 149 3.06 27.15 -12.33
CA GLU A 149 1.85 26.53 -12.88
C GLU A 149 1.90 24.99 -12.74
N ALA A 150 3.08 24.38 -12.88
CA ALA A 150 3.27 22.93 -12.77
C ALA A 150 3.12 22.39 -11.33
N VAL A 151 3.63 23.10 -10.32
CA VAL A 151 3.50 22.69 -8.91
C VAL A 151 2.08 22.93 -8.41
N SER A 152 1.44 24.02 -8.85
CA SER A 152 0.02 24.28 -8.56
C SER A 152 -0.92 23.19 -9.10
N LYS A 153 -0.52 22.48 -10.17
CA LYS A 153 -1.25 21.35 -10.75
C LYS A 153 -1.02 20.02 -10.01
N LEU A 154 0.09 19.87 -9.30
CA LEU A 154 0.42 18.65 -8.55
C LEU A 154 -0.46 18.44 -7.29
N PHE A 155 -0.99 19.52 -6.72
CA PHE A 155 -1.75 19.50 -5.47
C PHE A 155 -3.26 19.81 -5.63
N ARG A 156 -3.81 19.78 -6.86
CA ARG A 156 -5.25 19.92 -7.16
C ARG A 156 -5.91 18.59 -7.52
#